data_AF-A0A7C2NCT0-F1
#
_entry.id   AF-A0A7C2NCT0-F1
#
_cell.length_a   1.000
_cell.length_b   1.000
_cell.length_c   1.000
_cell.angle_alpha   90.00
_cell.angle_beta   90.00
_cell.angle_gamma   90.00
#
_symmetry.space_group_name_H-M   'P 1'
#
loop_
_entity.id
_entity.type
_entity.pdbx_description
1 polymer ?
#
loop_
_entity_poly.entity_id
_entity_poly.type
_entity_poly.pdbx_seq_one_letter_code
_entity_poly.pdbx_strand_id
1 'polypeptide(L)'
;MAQEPAARAPRDDRSGIQLVFHGWSAAQRVALGPAPWFRVAGNFIREGPAGEIVAALRNHQWVLKDQHFTRFECAQPVVLHFEDAAGGASPPLGPYGAISVADGALYAGEKLVAKFVEETQLWHCFPTENFWPVVVLSPASA
;
A
#
# COMPACT_ATOMS: atom_id res chain seq x y z
N MET A 1 -22.56 -25.88 24.44
CA MET A 1 -23.07 -24.79 23.59
C MET A 1 -21.87 -24.24 22.82
N ALA A 2 -21.70 -24.69 21.58
CA ALA A 2 -20.54 -24.35 20.75
C ALA A 2 -20.82 -23.05 19.99
N GLN A 3 -19.85 -22.14 19.99
CA GLN A 3 -19.84 -20.93 19.18
C GLN A 3 -19.63 -21.28 17.72
N GLU A 4 -20.57 -20.89 16.86
CA GLU A 4 -20.39 -20.89 15.41
C GLU A 4 -19.56 -19.65 15.01
N PRO A 5 -18.43 -19.79 14.30
CA PRO A 5 -17.71 -18.64 13.79
C PRO A 5 -18.51 -17.99 12.66
N ALA A 6 -18.79 -16.70 12.80
CA ALA A 6 -19.45 -15.90 11.78
C ALA A 6 -18.69 -15.99 10.44
N ALA A 7 -19.32 -16.63 9.46
CA ALA A 7 -18.85 -16.66 8.09
C ALA A 7 -18.62 -15.22 7.61
N ARG A 8 -17.36 -14.87 7.31
CA ARG A 8 -17.01 -13.59 6.68
C ARG A 8 -17.79 -13.48 5.38
N ALA A 9 -18.60 -12.43 5.27
CA ALA A 9 -19.35 -12.09 4.07
C ALA A 9 -18.44 -12.12 2.82
N PRO A 10 -18.94 -12.59 1.67
CA PRO A 10 -18.21 -12.50 0.41
C PRO A 10 -17.96 -11.02 0.11
N ARG A 11 -16.68 -10.60 0.12
CA ARG A 11 -16.30 -9.24 -0.26
C ARG A 11 -16.42 -9.12 -1.77
N ASP A 12 -17.13 -8.09 -2.21
CA ASP A 12 -17.38 -7.77 -3.61
C ASP A 12 -16.09 -7.83 -4.46
N ASP A 13 -16.05 -8.75 -5.41
CA ASP A 13 -14.91 -9.04 -6.31
C ASP A 13 -14.70 -7.94 -7.38
N ARG A 14 -15.50 -6.86 -7.37
CA ARG A 14 -15.45 -5.80 -8.41
C ARG A 14 -14.83 -4.48 -7.95
N SER A 15 -14.36 -4.40 -6.71
CA SER A 15 -13.90 -3.15 -6.10
C SER A 15 -12.44 -3.26 -5.65
N GLY A 16 -11.52 -3.57 -6.56
CA GLY A 16 -10.08 -3.60 -6.28
C GLY A 16 -9.36 -2.34 -6.74
N ILE A 17 -8.23 -2.03 -6.12
CA ILE A 17 -7.28 -1.00 -6.59
C ILE A 17 -6.13 -1.64 -7.35
N GLN A 18 -5.48 -0.87 -8.20
CA GLN A 18 -4.33 -1.28 -9.00
C GLN A 18 -3.15 -0.34 -8.70
N LEU A 19 -1.96 -0.92 -8.55
CA LEU A 19 -0.72 -0.16 -8.51
C LEU A 19 -0.09 -0.14 -9.90
N VAL A 20 0.40 1.00 -10.33
CA VAL A 20 1.19 1.15 -11.55
C VAL A 20 2.61 1.50 -11.15
N PHE A 21 3.57 0.63 -11.49
CA PHE A 21 4.99 0.82 -11.25
C PHE A 21 5.63 1.52 -12.45
N HIS A 22 6.51 2.48 -12.18
CA HIS A 22 7.23 3.24 -13.20
C HIS A 22 8.75 3.07 -13.04
N GLY A 23 9.41 2.76 -14.15
CA GLY A 23 10.86 2.68 -14.24
C GLY A 23 11.50 4.01 -14.61
N TRP A 24 12.75 3.94 -15.07
CA TRP A 24 13.54 5.11 -15.47
C TRP A 24 13.07 5.76 -16.78
N SER A 25 12.45 4.96 -17.66
CA SER A 25 11.88 5.44 -18.91
C SER A 25 10.36 5.44 -18.84
N ALA A 26 9.72 6.39 -19.54
CA ALA A 26 8.25 6.45 -19.62
C ALA A 26 7.62 5.19 -20.24
N ALA A 27 8.37 4.45 -21.05
CA ALA A 27 7.92 3.18 -21.64
C ALA A 27 7.91 2.02 -20.64
N GLN A 28 8.73 2.09 -19.59
CA GLN A 28 8.83 1.03 -18.58
C GLN A 28 7.78 1.23 -17.50
N ARG A 29 6.60 0.65 -17.72
CA ARG A 29 5.49 0.67 -16.77
C ARG A 29 4.85 -0.70 -16.63
N VAL A 30 4.47 -1.08 -15.41
CA VAL A 30 3.79 -2.36 -15.14
C VAL A 30 2.63 -2.12 -14.18
N ALA A 31 1.45 -2.65 -14.53
CA ALA A 31 0.28 -2.67 -13.67
C ALA A 31 0.28 -3.94 -12.80
N LEU A 32 -0.14 -3.79 -11.54
CA LEU A 32 -0.28 -4.84 -10.53
C LEU A 32 -1.65 -4.73 -9.86
N GLY A 33 -2.39 -5.84 -9.82
CA GLY A 33 -3.80 -5.89 -9.43
C GLY A 33 -4.75 -6.07 -10.63
N PRO A 34 -6.05 -5.80 -10.47
CA PRO A 34 -6.70 -5.21 -9.30
C PRO A 34 -6.68 -6.14 -8.07
N ALA A 35 -6.55 -5.55 -6.88
CA ALA A 35 -6.55 -6.26 -5.61
C ALA A 35 -7.40 -5.53 -4.55
N PRO A 36 -8.01 -6.25 -3.59
CA PRO A 36 -8.81 -5.64 -2.54
C PRO A 36 -7.98 -4.75 -1.61
N TRP A 37 -6.67 -4.97 -1.52
CA TRP A 37 -5.74 -4.14 -0.79
C TRP A 37 -4.29 -4.44 -1.19
N PHE A 38 -3.42 -3.48 -0.94
CA PHE A 38 -1.97 -3.67 -0.91
C PHE A 38 -1.41 -3.29 0.46
N ARG A 39 -0.49 -4.08 1.00
CA ARG A 39 0.22 -3.78 2.25
C ARG A 39 1.68 -3.52 1.94
N VAL A 40 2.20 -2.37 2.35
CA VAL A 40 3.62 -2.03 2.25
C VAL A 40 4.23 -2.10 3.64
N ALA A 41 5.02 -3.15 3.88
CA ALA A 41 5.59 -3.48 5.17
C ALA A 41 7.10 -3.63 5.03
N GLY A 42 7.86 -2.72 5.64
CA GLY A 42 9.29 -2.60 5.42
C GLY A 42 9.62 -2.56 3.92
N ASN A 43 10.45 -3.50 3.48
CA ASN A 43 10.90 -3.62 2.10
C ASN A 43 9.98 -4.46 1.20
N PHE A 44 8.72 -4.74 1.57
CA PHE A 44 7.86 -5.62 0.77
C PHE A 44 6.48 -5.01 0.53
N ILE A 45 5.97 -5.23 -0.69
CA ILE A 45 4.57 -5.03 -1.02
C ILE A 45 3.90 -6.41 -1.09
N ARG A 46 2.78 -6.53 -0.38
CA ARG A 46 1.91 -7.71 -0.41
C ARG A 46 0.57 -7.38 -1.02
N GLU A 47 0.06 -8.30 -1.81
CA GLU A 47 -1.25 -8.20 -2.45
C GLU A 47 -2.27 -9.07 -1.70
N GLY A 48 -3.46 -8.51 -1.43
CA GLY A 48 -4.59 -9.25 -0.89
C GLY A 48 -5.34 -10.06 -1.95
N PRO A 49 -6.13 -11.08 -1.56
CA PRO A 49 -6.41 -11.50 -0.18
C PRO A 49 -5.39 -12.49 0.39
N ALA A 50 -4.58 -13.15 -0.45
CA ALA A 50 -3.64 -14.19 -0.03
C ALA A 50 -2.42 -13.64 0.73
N GLY A 51 -2.11 -12.35 0.56
CA GLY A 51 -0.96 -11.71 1.20
C GLY A 51 0.37 -12.09 0.57
N GLU A 52 0.36 -12.49 -0.70
CA GLU A 52 1.55 -12.86 -1.45
C GLU A 52 2.47 -11.65 -1.63
N ILE A 53 3.78 -11.86 -1.51
CA ILE A 53 4.75 -10.81 -1.80
C ILE A 53 4.80 -10.63 -3.31
N VAL A 54 4.47 -9.43 -3.75
CA VAL A 54 4.39 -9.07 -5.17
C VAL A 54 5.52 -8.16 -5.59
N ALA A 55 6.07 -7.36 -4.67
CA ALA A 55 7.26 -6.56 -4.94
C ALA A 55 8.16 -6.45 -3.70
N ALA A 56 9.45 -6.21 -3.92
CA ALA A 56 10.43 -5.98 -2.86
C ALA A 56 11.28 -4.73 -3.13
N LEU A 57 11.55 -3.92 -2.13
CA LEU A 57 12.48 -2.80 -2.19
C LEU A 57 13.91 -3.33 -2.03
N ARG A 58 14.76 -3.12 -3.05
CA ARG A 58 16.19 -3.49 -3.05
C ARG A 58 16.98 -2.37 -3.71
N ASN A 59 18.07 -1.92 -3.08
CA ASN A 59 18.92 -0.83 -3.58
C ASN A 59 18.09 0.42 -3.98
N HIS A 60 17.16 0.83 -3.11
CA HIS A 60 16.23 1.96 -3.33
C HIS A 60 15.30 1.82 -4.57
N GLN A 61 15.08 0.59 -5.06
CA GLN A 61 14.21 0.31 -6.21
C GLN A 61 13.22 -0.81 -5.88
N TRP A 62 11.98 -0.65 -6.35
CA TRP A 62 11.00 -1.72 -6.31
C TRP A 62 11.31 -2.77 -7.36
N VAL A 63 11.48 -4.01 -6.94
CA VAL A 63 11.68 -5.17 -7.79
C VAL A 63 10.36 -5.92 -7.91
N LEU A 64 9.81 -5.98 -9.11
CA LEU A 64 8.58 -6.70 -9.47
C LEU A 64 8.87 -7.56 -10.71
N LYS A 65 8.73 -8.90 -10.58
CA LYS A 65 9.03 -9.86 -11.67
C LYS A 65 10.39 -9.60 -12.35
N ASP A 66 11.44 -9.48 -11.54
CA ASP A 66 12.82 -9.20 -11.95
C ASP A 66 13.06 -7.86 -12.67
N GLN A 67 12.07 -6.96 -12.66
CA GLN A 67 12.20 -5.61 -13.20
C GLN A 67 12.28 -4.57 -12.08
N HIS A 68 13.07 -3.53 -12.32
CA HIS A 68 13.36 -2.46 -11.37
C HIS A 68 12.54 -1.20 -11.65
N PHE A 69 11.88 -0.67 -10.63
CA PHE A 69 11.01 0.50 -10.70
C PHE A 69 11.39 1.49 -9.60
N THR A 70 11.28 2.79 -9.89
CA THR A 70 11.67 3.87 -8.97
C THR A 70 10.49 4.37 -8.14
N ARG A 71 9.26 4.14 -8.61
CA ARG A 71 8.03 4.56 -7.94
C ARG A 71 6.84 3.68 -8.34
N PHE A 72 5.77 3.78 -7.56
CA PHE A 72 4.45 3.30 -7.96
C PHE A 72 3.37 4.34 -7.67
N GLU A 73 2.26 4.27 -8.38
CA GLU A 73 1.08 5.11 -8.15
C GLU A 73 -0.20 4.27 -8.10
N CYS A 74 -1.22 4.78 -7.42
CA CYS A 74 -2.59 4.30 -7.53
C CYS A 74 -3.44 5.50 -7.96
N ALA A 75 -3.94 5.47 -9.20
CA ALA A 75 -4.75 6.54 -9.79
C ALA A 75 -6.25 6.42 -9.47
N GLN A 76 -6.63 5.39 -8.71
CA GLN A 76 -8.00 5.16 -8.25
C GLN A 76 -8.21 5.77 -6.86
N PRO A 77 -9.47 6.14 -6.51
CA PRO A 77 -9.83 6.56 -5.16
C PRO A 77 -9.42 5.52 -4.11
N VAL A 78 -8.61 5.95 -3.15
CA VAL A 78 -7.95 5.07 -2.18
C VAL A 78 -8.08 5.63 -0.77
N VAL A 79 -8.27 4.74 0.19
CA VAL A 79 -8.14 5.01 1.63
C VAL A 79 -6.86 4.34 2.11
N LEU A 80 -6.15 5.05 2.98
CA LEU A 80 -4.96 4.54 3.64
C LEU A 80 -5.26 4.28 5.11
N HIS A 81 -4.69 3.24 5.68
CA HIS A 81 -4.53 3.14 7.13
C HIS A 81 -3.18 2.52 7.43
N PHE A 82 -2.73 2.67 8.68
CA PHE A 82 -1.48 2.08 9.14
C PHE A 82 -1.78 0.97 10.13
N GLU A 83 -0.92 -0.03 10.20
CA GLU A 83 -1.05 -1.15 11.12
C GLU A 83 0.23 -1.30 11.95
N ASP A 84 0.07 -1.65 13.22
CA ASP A 84 1.16 -2.04 14.11
C ASP A 84 1.36 -3.56 14.16
N ALA A 85 2.41 -4.01 14.84
CA ALA A 85 2.74 -5.43 14.98
C ALA A 85 1.76 -6.22 15.88
N ALA A 86 0.99 -5.53 16.73
CA ALA A 86 -0.01 -6.13 17.62
C ALA A 86 -1.40 -6.22 16.95
N GLY A 87 -1.53 -5.78 15.70
CA GLY A 87 -2.79 -5.77 14.96
C GLY A 87 -3.66 -4.54 15.24
N GLY A 88 -3.13 -3.54 15.95
CA GLY A 88 -3.74 -2.22 16.03
C GLY A 88 -3.65 -1.50 14.69
N ALA A 89 -4.62 -0.62 14.43
CA ALA A 89 -4.68 0.16 13.21
C ALA A 89 -4.93 1.63 13.49
N SER A 90 -4.35 2.51 12.68
CA SER A 90 -4.69 3.93 12.69
C SER A 90 -6.14 4.14 12.20
N PRO A 91 -6.75 5.29 12.54
CA PRO A 91 -7.91 5.76 11.79
C PRO A 91 -7.59 5.83 10.28
N PRO A 92 -8.59 5.62 9.40
CA PRO A 92 -8.41 5.75 7.97
C PRO A 92 -8.08 7.21 7.58
N LEU A 93 -7.21 7.35 6.59
CA LEU A 93 -6.83 8.62 5.97
C LEU A 93 -7.32 8.64 4.51
N GLY A 94 -7.89 9.77 4.11
CA GLY A 94 -8.55 9.93 2.81
C GLY A 94 -10.08 9.99 2.94
N PRO A 95 -10.83 9.71 1.86
CA PRO A 95 -10.36 9.18 0.59
C PRO A 95 -9.46 10.15 -0.18
N TYR A 96 -8.44 9.63 -0.83
CA TYR A 96 -7.58 10.35 -1.75
C TYR A 96 -7.94 9.96 -3.18
N GLY A 97 -7.97 10.91 -4.11
CA GLY A 97 -8.26 10.63 -5.52
C GLY A 97 -7.16 9.81 -6.20
N ALA A 98 -5.91 10.02 -5.78
CA ALA A 98 -4.75 9.25 -6.21
C ALA A 98 -3.64 9.37 -5.17
N ILE A 99 -2.75 8.38 -5.14
CA ILE A 99 -1.50 8.42 -4.37
C ILE A 99 -0.31 8.05 -5.26
N SER A 100 0.88 8.47 -4.84
CA SER A 100 2.13 8.00 -5.40
C SER A 100 3.15 7.74 -4.29
N VAL A 101 4.02 6.75 -4.50
CA VAL A 101 5.14 6.45 -3.60
C VAL A 101 6.43 6.46 -4.41
N ALA A 102 7.33 7.37 -4.05
CA ALA A 102 8.64 7.52 -4.66
C ALA A 102 9.67 7.81 -3.56
N ASP A 103 10.84 7.17 -3.63
CA ASP A 103 11.93 7.38 -2.65
C ASP A 103 11.47 7.23 -1.18
N GLY A 104 10.61 6.23 -0.92
CA GLY A 104 10.01 5.99 0.39
C GLY A 104 9.00 7.05 0.85
N ALA A 105 8.74 8.11 0.08
CA ALA A 105 7.75 9.12 0.40
C ALA A 105 6.40 8.80 -0.27
N LEU A 106 5.33 8.80 0.52
CA LEU A 106 3.96 8.62 0.10
C LEU A 106 3.26 9.97 -0.01
N TYR A 107 2.76 10.28 -1.21
CA TYR A 107 2.05 11.50 -1.54
C TYR A 107 0.59 11.22 -1.88
N ALA A 108 -0.30 12.11 -1.48
CA ALA A 108 -1.66 12.23 -2.00
C ALA A 108 -1.77 13.55 -2.76
N GLY A 109 -1.71 13.50 -4.09
CA GLY A 109 -1.46 14.69 -4.91
C GLY A 109 -0.12 15.33 -4.55
N GLU A 110 -0.13 16.62 -4.17
CA GLU A 110 1.06 17.37 -3.76
C GLU A 110 1.37 17.24 -2.25
N LYS A 111 0.47 16.61 -1.47
CA LYS A 111 0.62 16.50 -0.01
C LYS A 111 1.45 15.27 0.34
N LEU A 112 2.55 15.48 1.06
CA LEU A 112 3.29 14.40 1.73
C LEU A 112 2.44 13.86 2.90
N VAL A 113 2.09 12.58 2.85
CA VAL A 113 1.24 11.91 3.85
C VAL A 113 2.08 11.06 4.78
N ALA A 114 3.06 10.33 4.24
CA ALA A 114 3.96 9.53 5.05
C ALA A 114 5.34 9.42 4.40
N LYS A 115 6.36 9.11 5.21
CA LYS A 115 7.70 8.79 4.72
C LYS A 115 8.21 7.54 5.41
N PHE A 116 8.71 6.60 4.62
CA PHE A 116 9.43 5.43 5.11
C PHE A 116 10.82 5.86 5.60
N VAL A 117 11.16 5.45 6.81
CA VAL A 117 12.45 5.69 7.45
C VAL A 117 13.22 4.38 7.40
N GLU A 118 14.22 4.30 6.53
CA GLU A 118 14.95 3.05 6.26
C GLU A 118 15.68 2.53 7.51
N GLU A 119 16.23 3.43 8.32
CA GLU A 119 16.98 3.10 9.55
C GLU A 119 16.13 2.36 10.58
N THR A 120 14.85 2.70 10.67
CA THR A 120 13.92 2.08 11.64
C THR A 120 12.98 1.07 10.99
N GLN A 121 12.92 1.02 9.65
CA GLN A 121 11.95 0.24 8.88
C GLN A 121 10.49 0.60 9.22
N LEU A 122 10.23 1.87 9.55
CA LEU A 122 8.90 2.37 9.91
C LEU A 122 8.46 3.49 8.97
N TRP A 123 7.16 3.56 8.74
CA TRP A 123 6.48 4.70 8.12
C TRP A 123 6.18 5.76 9.17
N HIS A 124 6.76 6.95 9.00
CA HIS A 124 6.30 8.13 9.70
C HIS A 124 5.03 8.67 9.03
N CYS A 125 3.90 8.57 9.72
CA CYS A 125 2.62 9.13 9.29
C CYS A 125 2.52 10.57 9.80
N PHE A 126 2.66 11.55 8.90
CA PHE A 126 2.67 12.98 9.29
C PHE A 126 1.34 13.46 9.89
N PRO A 127 0.15 13.05 9.39
CA PRO A 127 -1.12 13.49 9.98
C PRO A 127 -1.34 13.08 11.44
N THR A 128 -0.76 11.95 11.88
CA THR A 128 -0.90 11.45 13.26
C THR A 128 0.38 11.58 14.08
N GLU A 129 1.45 12.12 13.48
CA GLU A 129 2.78 12.23 14.08
C GLU A 129 3.26 10.93 14.75
N ASN A 130 2.98 9.79 14.12
CA ASN A 130 3.28 8.47 14.68
C ASN A 130 3.99 7.56 13.66
N PHE A 131 4.68 6.55 14.17
CA PHE A 131 5.46 5.61 13.39
C PHE A 131 4.78 4.24 13.34
N TRP A 132 4.71 3.66 12.15
CA TRP A 132 4.00 2.43 11.90
C TRP A 132 4.80 1.49 11.00
N PRO A 133 4.85 0.18 11.28
CA PRO A 133 5.59 -0.77 10.44
C PRO A 133 4.92 -1.01 9.07
N VAL A 134 3.61 -0.78 8.96
CA VAL A 134 2.84 -1.10 7.76
C VAL A 134 1.95 0.07 7.36
N VAL A 135 1.92 0.36 6.06
CA VAL A 135 0.84 1.14 5.43
C VAL A 135 0.00 0.22 4.54
N VAL A 136 -1.31 0.39 4.60
CA VAL A 136 -2.28 -0.38 3.83
C VAL A 136 -3.02 0.56 2.90
N LEU A 137 -3.11 0.17 1.63
CA LEU A 137 -3.90 0.83 0.62
C LEU A 137 -5.13 -0.03 0.33
N SER A 138 -6.31 0.55 0.39
CA SER A 138 -7.57 -0.11 0.04
C SER A 138 -8.46 0.82 -0.78
N PRO A 139 -9.36 0.29 -1.61
CA PRO A 139 -10.34 1.10 -2.33
C PRO A 139 -11.10 2.02 -1.38
N ALA A 140 -11.33 3.27 -1.79
CA ALA A 140 -12.34 4.08 -1.13
C ALA A 140 -13.71 3.45 -1.42
N SER A 141 -14.40 2.95 -0.39
CA SER A 141 -15.82 2.62 -0.53
C SER A 141 -16.57 3.88 -0.95
N ALA A 142 -17.26 3.82 -2.09
CA ALA A 142 -18.14 4.88 -2.58
C ALA A 142 -19.36 5.05 -1.66
#